data_AF-A0A1G9U6B2-F1
#
_entry.id   AF-A0A1G9U6B2-F1
#
_cell.length_a   1.000
_cell.length_b   1.000
_cell.length_c   1.000
_cell.angle_alpha   90.00
_cell.angle_beta   90.00
_cell.angle_gamma   90.00
#
_symmetry.space_group_name_H-M   'P 1'
#
loop_
_entity.id
_entity.type
_entity.pdbx_description
1 polymer ?
#
loop_
_entity_poly.entity_id
_entity_poly.type
_entity_poly.pdbx_seq_one_letter_code
_entity_poly.pdbx_strand_id
1 'polypeptide(L)' 'MTANIFKGKEEEEKNNLEEILENAIEIEEDLMRTYLITAERIHDDAELKDRLENFAEGNAKRTKQLIDELNETKEEK' A
#
# COMPACT_ATOMS: atom_id res chain seq x y z
N MET A 1 4.30 33.86 20.04
CA MET A 1 3.15 33.48 19.21
C MET A 1 3.55 32.67 17.96
N THR A 2 4.74 32.09 17.91
CA THR A 2 5.27 31.38 16.73
C THR A 2 5.20 29.85 16.84
N ALA A 3 5.30 29.27 18.04
CA ALA A 3 5.34 27.81 18.22
C ALA A 3 4.04 27.08 17.78
N ASN A 4 2.88 27.70 17.92
CA ASN A 4 1.60 27.07 17.55
C ASN A 4 1.36 26.97 16.04
N ILE A 5 2.00 27.82 15.23
CA ILE A 5 1.83 27.80 13.76
C ILE A 5 2.63 26.67 13.13
N PHE A 6 3.84 26.40 13.64
CA PHE A 6 4.67 25.29 13.15
C PHE A 6 4.06 23.92 13.51
N LYS A 7 3.50 23.79 14.71
CA LYS A 7 2.84 22.55 15.15
C LYS A 7 1.61 22.18 14.29
N GLY A 8 0.81 23.16 13.90
CA GLY A 8 -0.36 22.91 13.04
C GLY A 8 -0.01 22.48 11.62
N LYS A 9 1.16 22.88 11.10
CA LYS A 9 1.62 22.50 9.76
C LYS A 9 2.19 21.08 9.73
N GLU A 10 2.91 20.68 10.78
CA GLU A 10 3.42 19.31 10.94
C GLU A 10 2.29 18.28 11.11
N GLU A 11 1.23 18.64 11.85
CA GLU A 11 0.04 17.80 12.00
C GLU A 11 -0.72 17.64 10.66
N GLU A 12 -0.85 18.72 9.86
CA GLU A 12 -1.48 18.67 8.53
C GLU A 12 -0.68 17.82 7.52
N GLU A 13 0.65 17.98 7.48
CA GLU A 13 1.54 17.21 6.62
C GLU A 13 1.54 15.71 6.99
N LYS A 14 1.49 15.38 8.29
CA LYS A 14 1.37 13.99 8.77
C LYS A 14 0.02 13.36 8.40
N ASN A 15 -1.09 14.08 8.55
CA ASN A 15 -2.41 13.57 8.17
C ASN A 15 -2.50 13.28 6.65
N ASN A 16 -1.89 14.13 5.83
CA ASN A 16 -1.81 13.91 4.38
C ASN A 16 -0.96 12.67 4.04
N LEU A 17 0.13 12.44 4.76
CA LEU A 17 0.95 11.24 4.58
C LEU A 17 0.19 9.96 4.96
N GLU A 18 -0.54 9.96 6.09
CA GLU A 18 -1.39 8.82 6.48
C GLU A 18 -2.41 8.47 5.38
N GLU A 19 -3.10 9.47 4.82
CA GLU A 19 -4.08 9.28 3.74
C GLU A 19 -3.45 8.70 2.46
N ILE A 20 -2.25 9.18 2.09
CA ILE A 20 -1.50 8.66 0.94
C ILE A 20 -1.12 7.19 1.14
N LEU A 21 -0.65 6.82 2.34
CA LEU A 21 -0.25 5.45 2.64
C LEU A 21 -1.46 4.51 2.67
N GLU A 22 -2.58 4.94 3.26
CA GLU A 22 -3.83 4.18 3.28
C GLU A 22 -4.35 3.94 1.85
N ASN A 23 -4.33 4.97 0.99
CA ASN A 23 -4.71 4.83 -0.41
C ASN A 23 -3.78 3.87 -1.18
N ALA A 24 -2.46 3.96 -0.95
CA ALA A 24 -1.49 3.07 -1.59
C ALA A 24 -1.71 1.60 -1.19
N ILE A 25 -2.04 1.33 0.08
CA ILE A 25 -2.39 -0.01 0.57
C ILE A 25 -3.58 -0.57 -0.21
N GLU A 26 -4.66 0.22 -0.36
CA GLU A 26 -5.86 -0.19 -1.11
C GLU A 26 -5.52 -0.54 -2.57
N ILE A 27 -4.72 0.30 -3.24
CA ILE A 27 -4.29 0.06 -4.62
C ILE A 27 -3.49 -1.25 -4.73
N GLU A 28 -2.55 -1.49 -3.81
CA GLU A 28 -1.74 -2.72 -3.82
C GLU A 28 -2.62 -3.96 -3.63
N GLU A 29 -3.59 -3.92 -2.73
CA GLU A 29 -4.53 -5.03 -2.51
C GLU A 29 -5.44 -5.29 -3.73
N ASP A 30 -5.92 -4.24 -4.38
CA ASP A 30 -6.75 -4.34 -5.57
C ASP A 30 -5.99 -4.95 -6.75
N LEU A 31 -4.73 -4.53 -6.95
CA LEU A 31 -3.84 -5.12 -7.95
C LEU A 31 -3.56 -6.59 -7.64
N MET A 32 -3.25 -6.91 -6.38
CA MET A 32 -3.03 -8.28 -5.93
C MET A 32 -4.23 -9.18 -6.26
N ARG A 33 -5.45 -8.77 -5.88
CA ARG A 33 -6.68 -9.53 -6.17
C ARG A 33 -6.90 -9.65 -7.68
N THR A 34 -6.66 -8.59 -8.44
CA THR A 34 -6.81 -8.60 -9.89
C THR A 34 -5.88 -9.63 -10.53
N TYR A 35 -4.62 -9.68 -10.13
CA TYR A 35 -3.66 -10.63 -10.68
C TYR A 35 -3.97 -12.07 -10.29
N LEU A 36 -4.34 -12.34 -9.04
CA LEU A 36 -4.74 -13.70 -8.61
C LEU A 36 -5.96 -14.22 -9.39
N ILE A 37 -7.03 -13.42 -9.47
CA ILE A 37 -8.24 -13.78 -10.22
C ILE A 37 -7.92 -14.00 -11.71
N THR A 38 -7.01 -13.19 -12.27
CA THR A 38 -6.62 -13.34 -13.68
C THR A 38 -5.78 -14.61 -13.88
N ALA A 39 -4.84 -14.89 -12.99
CA ALA A 39 -4.01 -16.10 -13.02
C ALA A 39 -4.86 -17.38 -12.96
N GLU A 40 -5.88 -17.40 -12.08
CA GLU A 40 -6.82 -18.52 -11.96
C GLU A 40 -7.59 -18.84 -13.26
N ARG A 41 -7.81 -17.82 -14.10
CA ARG A 41 -8.54 -17.95 -15.38
C ARG A 41 -7.65 -18.36 -16.55
N ILE A 42 -6.33 -18.35 -16.38
CA ILE A 42 -5.39 -18.75 -17.43
C ILE A 42 -5.13 -20.25 -17.33
N HIS A 43 -5.51 -20.98 -18.37
CA HIS A 43 -5.35 -22.43 -18.46
C HIS A 43 -4.31 -22.86 -19.50
N ASP A 44 -4.09 -22.04 -20.53
CA ASP A 44 -3.28 -22.40 -21.70
C ASP A 44 -1.89 -21.74 -21.71
N ASP A 45 -1.57 -20.92 -20.70
CA ASP A 45 -0.29 -20.21 -20.60
C ASP A 45 0.22 -20.23 -19.15
N ALA A 46 0.93 -21.31 -18.81
CA ALA A 46 1.51 -21.49 -17.47
C ALA A 46 2.53 -20.40 -17.11
N GLU A 47 3.28 -19.88 -18.09
CA GLU A 47 4.29 -18.86 -17.83
C GLU A 47 3.65 -17.52 -17.48
N LEU A 48 2.58 -17.13 -18.18
CA LEU A 48 1.82 -15.93 -17.83
C LEU A 48 1.13 -16.07 -16.48
N LYS A 49 0.57 -17.24 -16.18
CA LYS A 49 -0.01 -17.54 -14.87
C LYS A 49 1.02 -17.32 -13.75
N ASP A 50 2.20 -17.94 -13.85
CA ASP A 50 3.27 -17.80 -12.87
C ASP A 50 3.72 -16.34 -12.72
N ARG A 51 3.79 -15.57 -13.82
CA ARG A 51 4.13 -14.13 -13.74
C ARG A 51 3.07 -13.32 -12.99
N LEU A 52 1.79 -13.61 -13.18
CA LEU A 52 0.70 -12.92 -12.47
C LEU A 52 0.71 -13.27 -10.98
N GLU A 53 0.94 -14.53 -10.61
CA GLU A 53 1.11 -14.95 -9.22
C GLU A 53 2.30 -14.23 -8.57
N ASN A 54 3.44 -14.13 -9.26
CA ASN A 54 4.61 -13.37 -8.79
C ASN A 54 4.30 -11.87 -8.60
N PHE A 55 3.50 -11.26 -9.48
CA PHE A 55 3.08 -9.86 -9.28
C PHE A 55 2.23 -9.71 -8.02
N ALA A 56 1.26 -10.61 -7.80
CA ALA A 56 0.42 -10.62 -6.61
C ALA A 56 1.24 -10.79 -5.32
N GLU A 57 2.23 -11.69 -5.30
CA GLU A 57 3.16 -11.82 -4.17
C GLU A 57 3.95 -10.53 -3.93
N GLY A 58 4.38 -9.88 -5.00
CA GLY A 58 5.02 -8.57 -4.96
C GLY A 58 4.14 -7.49 -4.35
N ASN A 59 2.85 -7.45 -4.71
CA ASN A 59 1.85 -6.56 -4.10
C ASN A 59 1.74 -6.85 -2.59
N ALA A 60 1.55 -8.10 -2.19
CA ALA A 60 1.43 -8.49 -0.78
C ALA A 60 2.62 -8.02 0.07
N LYS A 61 3.84 -8.15 -0.47
CA LYS A 61 5.05 -7.67 0.18
C LYS A 61 5.03 -6.15 0.37
N ARG A 62 4.64 -5.39 -0.65
CA ARG A 62 4.54 -3.92 -0.57
C ARG A 62 3.42 -3.47 0.36
N THR A 63 2.26 -4.11 0.33
CA THR A 63 1.16 -3.89 1.29
C THR A 63 1.68 -4.01 2.72
N LYS A 64 2.43 -5.07 3.04
CA LYS A 64 3.01 -5.25 4.37
C LYS A 64 3.96 -4.09 4.73
N GLN A 65 4.86 -3.73 3.83
CA GLN A 65 5.80 -2.61 4.05
C GLN A 65 5.05 -1.29 4.31
N LEU A 66 4.01 -0.99 3.52
CA LEU A 66 3.19 0.21 3.71
C LEU A 66 2.43 0.21 5.04
N ILE A 67 1.92 -0.95 5.47
CA ILE A 67 1.27 -1.09 6.78
C ILE A 67 2.28 -0.84 7.91
N ASP A 68 3.50 -1.38 7.78
CA ASP A 68 4.56 -1.16 8.78
C ASP A 68 4.87 0.35 8.89
N GLU A 69 5.04 1.06 7.77
CA GLU A 69 5.28 2.52 7.73
C GLU A 69 4.09 3.34 8.29
N LEU A 70 2.85 2.93 7.97
CA LEU A 70 1.64 3.58 8.49
C LEU A 70 1.53 3.42 10.01
N ASN A 71 1.90 2.26 10.54
CA ASN A 71 1.91 2.00 11.98
C ASN A 71 3.00 2.81 12.69
N GLU A 72 4.21 2.89 12.12
CA GLU A 72 5.28 3.76 12.65
C GLU A 72 4.83 5.23 12.71
N THR A 73 4.14 5.71 11.67
CA THR A 73 3.58 7.07 11.64
C THR A 73 2.53 7.29 12.75
N LYS A 74 1.74 6.25 13.08
CA LYS A 74 0.69 6.30 14.12
C LYS A 74 1.23 6.14 15.54
N GLU A 75 2.34 5.42 15.74
CA GLU A 75 2.98 5.21 17.06
C GLU A 75 3.80 6.41 17.55
N GLU A 76 4.16 7.37 16.68
CA GLU A 76 4.74 8.66 17.08
C GLU A 76 3.75 9.62 17.78
N LYS A 77 2.51 9.19 18.10
CA LYS A 77 1.45 9.97 18.77
C LYS A 77 1.50 9.86 20.30
#